data_AF-A0A7W2MFR5-F1
#
_entry.id   AF-A0A7W2MFR5-F1
#
_cell.length_a   1.000
_cell.length_b   1.000
_cell.length_c   1.000
_cell.angle_alpha   90.00
_cell.angle_beta   90.00
_cell.angle_gamma   90.00
#
_symmetry.space_group_name_H-M   'P 1'
#
loop_
_entity.id
_entity.type
_entity.pdbx_description
1 polymer ?
#
loop_
_entity_poly.entity_id
_entity_poly.type
_entity_poly.pdbx_seq_one_letter_code
_entity_poly.pdbx_strand_id
1 'polypeptide(L)'
;MERRALDNLSIKGKKIIGRPVLFNAESENLGGFVEIIAPNAFSEHLASSELDVKALYEHDRKLLLGRTTSGTLIITGDNQGLLVEIDPPDTQTARDLLVSIERGDISGMSFGFITEVDEWDYSRDPALRTVIKAKLLEVTVTSDPAYKQTDVQVAQRSLSQHQTNHNLNHKFHLELMELI
;
A
#
# COMPACT_ATOMS: atom_id res chain seq x y z
N MET A 1 -0.33 41.72 10.05
CA MET A 1 0.57 41.14 11.06
C MET A 1 -0.08 39.86 11.56
N GLU A 2 0.18 38.72 10.92
CA GLU A 2 -0.10 37.35 11.41
C GLU A 2 0.23 36.33 10.29
N ARG A 3 1.46 35.84 10.26
CA ARG A 3 1.86 34.62 9.51
C ARG A 3 3.04 33.90 10.19
N ARG A 4 3.22 34.07 11.50
CA ARG A 4 4.30 33.43 12.29
C ARG A 4 3.92 32.06 12.88
N ALA A 5 2.77 31.49 12.53
CA ALA A 5 2.26 30.26 13.13
C ALA A 5 2.58 28.97 12.34
N LEU A 6 3.27 29.03 11.19
CA LEU A 6 3.53 27.84 10.36
C LEU A 6 4.95 27.27 10.50
N ASP A 7 5.88 28.00 11.12
CA ASP A 7 7.30 27.63 11.16
C ASP A 7 7.62 26.50 12.17
N ASN A 8 6.62 26.01 12.93
CA ASN A 8 6.78 24.95 13.94
C ASN A 8 5.88 23.71 13.72
N LEU A 9 5.30 23.53 12.54
CA LEU A 9 4.58 22.29 12.24
C LEU A 9 5.56 21.14 11.98
N SER A 10 6.13 20.60 13.05
CA SER A 10 6.86 19.34 13.01
C SER A 10 5.83 18.21 12.89
N ILE A 11 5.60 17.72 11.67
CA ILE A 11 4.85 16.48 11.46
C ILE A 11 5.75 15.34 11.99
N LYS A 12 5.65 15.10 13.31
CA LYS A 12 6.22 13.93 13.99
C LYS A 12 5.16 12.84 14.01
N GLY A 13 5.38 11.79 13.24
CA GLY A 13 4.51 10.61 13.21
C GLY A 13 5.20 9.45 12.51
N LYS A 14 5.00 8.24 13.02
CA LYS A 14 5.41 7.01 12.32
C LYS A 14 4.41 6.75 11.19
N LYS A 15 4.92 6.39 10.01
CA LYS A 15 4.11 5.97 8.86
C LYS A 15 4.01 4.46 8.84
N ILE A 16 2.90 3.95 8.32
CA ILE A 16 2.76 2.54 7.96
C ILE A 16 3.04 2.43 6.47
N ILE A 17 4.01 1.60 6.10
CA ILE A 17 4.40 1.34 4.71
C ILE A 17 4.21 -0.15 4.45
N GLY A 18 3.58 -0.50 3.33
CA GLY A 18 3.39 -1.90 2.99
C GLY A 18 2.87 -2.11 1.58
N ARG A 19 2.82 -3.36 1.16
CA ARG A 19 2.36 -3.77 -0.17
C ARG A 19 1.08 -4.61 -0.07
N PRO A 20 -0.11 -3.99 -0.13
CA PRO A 20 -1.37 -4.73 -0.10
C PRO A 20 -1.62 -5.57 -1.34
N VAL A 21 -1.17 -5.12 -2.52
CA VAL A 21 -1.42 -5.81 -3.80
C VAL A 21 -0.11 -6.29 -4.39
N LEU A 22 -0.06 -7.58 -4.75
CA LEU A 22 0.99 -8.18 -5.55
C LEU A 22 0.43 -8.61 -6.90
N PHE A 23 1.11 -8.24 -7.99
CA PHE A 23 0.74 -8.70 -9.32
C PHE A 23 1.28 -10.10 -9.57
N ASN A 24 0.51 -10.92 -10.30
CA ASN A 24 0.85 -12.29 -10.69
C ASN A 24 1.07 -13.27 -9.52
N ALA A 25 0.78 -12.89 -8.28
CA ALA A 25 0.80 -13.79 -7.13
C ALA A 25 -0.56 -14.46 -6.99
N GLU A 26 -0.58 -15.80 -6.80
CA GLU A 26 -1.80 -16.51 -6.41
C GLU A 26 -2.15 -16.18 -4.95
N SER A 27 -3.42 -15.92 -4.69
CA SER A 27 -3.99 -15.85 -3.33
C SER A 27 -4.01 -17.22 -2.68
N GLU A 28 -4.34 -17.25 -1.38
CA GLU A 28 -4.84 -18.45 -0.73
C GLU A 28 -6.18 -18.90 -1.33
N ASN A 29 -6.65 -20.09 -0.99
CA ASN A 29 -7.96 -20.56 -1.43
C ASN A 29 -9.08 -19.71 -0.80
N LEU A 30 -9.83 -19.00 -1.63
CA LEU A 30 -10.89 -18.06 -1.25
C LEU A 30 -12.27 -18.72 -1.17
N GLY A 31 -12.33 -20.02 -0.88
CA GLY A 31 -13.58 -20.78 -0.77
C GLY A 31 -13.99 -21.48 -2.07
N GLY A 32 -13.02 -22.05 -2.80
CA GLY A 32 -13.24 -22.84 -4.01
C GLY A 32 -12.48 -22.34 -5.25
N PHE A 33 -11.76 -21.22 -5.13
CA PHE A 33 -10.93 -20.66 -6.18
C PHE A 33 -9.69 -19.96 -5.59
N VAL A 34 -8.67 -19.79 -6.41
CA VAL A 34 -7.52 -18.91 -6.16
C VAL A 34 -7.59 -17.72 -7.11
N GLU A 35 -7.03 -16.58 -6.70
CA GLU A 35 -7.07 -15.34 -7.45
C GLU A 35 -5.67 -14.82 -7.77
N ILE A 36 -5.49 -14.27 -8.97
CA ILE A 36 -4.33 -13.49 -9.36
C ILE A 36 -4.79 -12.10 -9.80
N ILE A 37 -4.07 -11.07 -9.38
CA ILE A 37 -4.22 -9.71 -9.89
C ILE A 37 -3.26 -9.50 -11.07
N ALA A 38 -3.80 -9.16 -12.24
CA ALA A 38 -2.98 -8.85 -13.41
C ALA A 38 -2.20 -7.54 -13.22
N PRO A 39 -1.01 -7.40 -13.84
CA PRO A 39 -0.33 -6.12 -13.92
C PRO A 39 -1.25 -5.05 -14.49
N ASN A 40 -1.22 -3.85 -13.90
CA ASN A 40 -2.05 -2.71 -14.29
C ASN A 40 -3.56 -2.86 -14.06
N ALA A 41 -4.02 -3.89 -13.34
CA ALA A 41 -5.46 -4.08 -13.09
C ALA A 41 -6.15 -2.88 -12.42
N PHE A 42 -5.39 -2.06 -11.69
CA PHE A 42 -5.86 -0.85 -11.02
C PHE A 42 -5.44 0.46 -11.69
N SER A 43 -4.67 0.44 -12.79
CA SER A 43 -4.03 1.64 -13.34
C SER A 43 -5.03 2.72 -13.78
N GLU A 44 -6.14 2.34 -14.40
CA GLU A 44 -7.20 3.29 -14.77
C GLU A 44 -7.88 3.89 -13.55
N HIS A 45 -8.16 3.08 -12.53
CA HIS A 45 -8.77 3.58 -11.29
C HIS A 45 -7.84 4.54 -10.55
N LEU A 46 -6.55 4.21 -10.43
CA LEU A 46 -5.54 5.06 -9.77
C LEU A 46 -5.29 6.38 -10.50
N ALA A 47 -5.54 6.44 -11.81
CA ALA A 47 -5.45 7.67 -12.61
C ALA A 47 -6.73 8.54 -12.56
N SER A 48 -7.79 8.07 -11.90
CA SER A 48 -9.08 8.77 -11.84
C SER A 48 -9.02 10.02 -10.97
N SER A 49 -9.69 11.10 -11.38
CA SER A 49 -9.89 12.30 -10.56
C SER A 49 -10.78 12.06 -9.33
N GLU A 50 -11.61 11.01 -9.38
CA GLU A 50 -12.55 10.65 -8.31
C GLU A 50 -11.99 9.56 -7.38
N LEU A 51 -10.66 9.36 -7.39
CA LEU A 51 -10.00 8.31 -6.61
C LEU A 51 -10.21 8.51 -5.11
N ASP A 52 -10.93 7.56 -4.50
CA ASP A 52 -11.23 7.57 -3.08
C ASP A 52 -11.03 6.19 -2.44
N VAL A 53 -9.80 5.94 -1.98
CA VAL A 53 -9.40 4.68 -1.34
C VAL A 53 -9.18 4.90 0.15
N LYS A 54 -9.64 3.97 0.97
CA LYS A 54 -9.46 3.99 2.43
C LYS A 54 -8.33 3.07 2.85
N ALA A 55 -7.54 3.47 3.84
CA ALA A 55 -6.68 2.59 4.60
C ALA A 55 -7.40 2.20 5.89
N LEU A 56 -7.61 0.90 6.12
CA LEU A 56 -8.35 0.37 7.27
C LEU A 56 -7.50 -0.58 8.12
N TYR A 57 -7.98 -0.88 9.32
CA TYR A 57 -7.50 -2.00 10.13
C TYR A 57 -8.56 -3.13 10.14
N GLU A 58 -8.16 -4.36 9.82
CA GLU A 58 -9.01 -5.57 9.76
C GLU A 58 -10.30 -5.41 8.95
N HIS A 59 -10.24 -4.71 7.80
CA HIS A 59 -11.41 -4.40 6.96
C HIS A 59 -12.55 -3.66 7.69
N ASP A 60 -12.34 -3.17 8.92
CA ASP A 60 -13.37 -2.49 9.69
C ASP A 60 -13.42 -1.01 9.28
N ARG A 61 -14.53 -0.64 8.66
CA ARG A 61 -14.80 0.73 8.20
C ARG A 61 -14.84 1.77 9.34
N LYS A 62 -14.95 1.33 10.59
CA LYS A 62 -14.85 2.20 11.78
C LYS A 62 -13.40 2.48 12.18
N LEU A 63 -12.46 1.63 11.76
CA LEU A 63 -11.03 1.72 12.10
C LEU A 63 -10.24 2.33 10.93
N LEU A 64 -10.59 3.56 10.57
CA LEU A 64 -9.96 4.30 9.48
C LEU A 64 -8.57 4.81 9.87
N LEU A 65 -7.56 4.40 9.10
CA LEU A 65 -6.16 4.80 9.27
C LEU A 65 -5.74 5.91 8.29
N GLY A 66 -6.38 6.01 7.13
CA GLY A 66 -6.02 7.02 6.13
C GLY A 66 -6.94 6.99 4.93
N ARG A 67 -6.83 7.99 4.05
CA ARG A 67 -7.64 8.10 2.84
C ARG A 67 -6.92 8.91 1.77
N THR A 68 -7.07 8.53 0.50
CA THR A 68 -6.42 9.24 -0.62
C THR A 68 -6.91 10.68 -0.72
N THR A 69 -8.21 10.91 -0.57
CA THR A 69 -8.85 12.23 -0.66
C THR A 69 -8.41 13.20 0.45
N SER A 70 -7.95 12.70 1.60
CA SER A 70 -7.38 13.53 2.67
C SER A 70 -5.85 13.64 2.63
N GLY A 71 -5.18 12.98 1.67
CA GLY A 71 -3.71 12.97 1.57
C GLY A 71 -3.00 12.17 2.68
N THR A 72 -3.74 11.41 3.48
CA THR A 72 -3.19 10.57 4.56
C THR A 72 -2.99 9.11 4.14
N LEU A 73 -3.32 8.78 2.88
CA LEU A 73 -2.93 7.55 2.21
C LEU A 73 -2.36 7.94 0.84
N ILE A 74 -1.12 7.51 0.58
CA ILE A 74 -0.48 7.61 -0.73
C ILE A 74 -0.37 6.19 -1.28
N ILE A 75 -0.73 6.00 -2.55
CA ILE A 75 -0.62 4.72 -3.25
C ILE A 75 0.31 4.93 -4.45
N THR A 76 1.27 4.05 -4.65
CA THR A 76 2.19 4.08 -5.78
C THR A 76 2.29 2.68 -6.38
N GLY A 77 2.18 2.57 -7.71
CA GLY A 77 2.34 1.31 -8.41
C GLY A 77 3.76 1.11 -8.93
N ASP A 78 4.24 -0.13 -8.92
CA ASP A 78 5.45 -0.57 -9.61
C ASP A 78 5.21 -1.93 -10.29
N ASN A 79 6.28 -2.52 -10.85
CA ASN A 79 6.21 -3.80 -11.57
C ASN A 79 5.79 -4.98 -10.68
N GLN A 80 5.90 -4.88 -9.36
CA GLN A 80 5.54 -5.95 -8.43
C GLN A 80 4.10 -5.81 -7.91
N GLY A 81 3.51 -4.61 -7.91
CA GLY A 81 2.21 -4.38 -7.30
C GLY A 81 1.97 -2.94 -6.85
N LEU A 82 1.17 -2.76 -5.81
CA LEU A 82 0.88 -1.44 -5.23
C LEU A 82 1.54 -1.31 -3.85
N LEU A 83 2.38 -0.29 -3.70
CA LEU A 83 2.93 0.17 -2.43
C LEU A 83 2.02 1.26 -1.83
N VAL A 84 1.88 1.27 -0.51
CA VAL A 84 1.16 2.33 0.21
C VAL A 84 2.01 2.97 1.31
N GLU A 85 1.80 4.27 1.52
CA GLU A 85 2.23 5.00 2.71
C GLU A 85 0.99 5.56 3.40
N ILE A 86 0.79 5.19 4.67
CA ILE A 86 -0.34 5.64 5.49
C ILE A 86 0.18 6.56 6.60
N ASP A 87 -0.49 7.70 6.76
CA ASP A 87 -0.39 8.62 7.89
C ASP A 87 -1.49 8.34 8.90
N PRO A 88 -1.28 7.40 9.85
CA PRO A 88 -2.33 7.03 10.78
C PRO A 88 -2.69 8.20 11.71
N PRO A 89 -3.97 8.36 12.09
CA PRO A 89 -4.36 9.37 13.07
C PRO A 89 -3.78 9.04 14.45
N ASP A 90 -3.56 10.05 15.29
CA ASP A 90 -3.08 9.84 16.67
C ASP A 90 -4.19 9.37 17.63
N THR A 91 -4.80 8.23 17.29
CA THR A 91 -5.81 7.55 18.12
C THR A 91 -5.17 6.39 18.89
N GLN A 92 -5.84 5.96 19.96
CA GLN A 92 -5.38 4.80 20.73
C GLN A 92 -5.24 3.55 19.85
N THR A 93 -6.25 3.25 19.04
CA THR A 93 -6.24 2.11 18.12
C THR A 93 -5.05 2.16 17.15
N ALA A 94 -4.76 3.32 16.58
CA ALA A 94 -3.63 3.46 15.65
C ALA A 94 -2.27 3.30 16.36
N ARG A 95 -2.11 3.84 17.58
CA ARG A 95 -0.90 3.64 18.38
C ARG A 95 -0.69 2.18 18.76
N ASP A 96 -1.76 1.49 19.16
CA ASP A 96 -1.72 0.06 19.49
C ASP A 96 -1.37 -0.78 18.26
N LEU A 97 -1.95 -0.46 17.10
CA LEU A 97 -1.61 -1.10 15.84
C LEU A 97 -0.13 -0.93 15.48
N LEU A 98 0.43 0.28 15.61
CA LEU A 98 1.86 0.52 15.36
C LEU A 98 2.75 -0.34 16.26
N VAL A 99 2.39 -0.50 17.53
CA VAL A 99 3.10 -1.38 18.47
C VAL A 99 3.02 -2.84 18.02
N SER A 100 1.85 -3.32 17.61
CA SER A 100 1.67 -4.69 17.10
C SER A 100 2.48 -4.94 15.82
N ILE A 101 2.56 -3.97 14.91
CA ILE A 101 3.40 -4.09 13.70
C ILE A 101 4.88 -4.13 14.08
N GLU A 102 5.34 -3.26 14.98
CA GLU A 102 6.75 -3.22 15.42
C GLU A 102 7.20 -4.49 16.11
N ARG A 103 6.28 -5.15 16.82
CA ARG A 103 6.50 -6.44 17.46
C ARG A 103 6.45 -7.61 16.47
N GLY A 104 5.92 -7.40 15.28
CA GLY A 104 5.65 -8.44 14.28
C GLY A 104 4.40 -9.27 14.57
N ASP A 105 3.56 -8.85 15.51
CA ASP A 105 2.27 -9.51 15.80
C ASP A 105 1.30 -9.32 14.60
N ILE A 106 1.46 -8.22 13.85
CA ILE A 106 0.73 -7.94 12.61
C ILE A 106 1.75 -7.59 11.52
N SER A 107 1.88 -8.44 10.51
CA SER A 107 2.86 -8.28 9.43
C SER A 107 2.25 -8.26 8.01
N GLY A 108 0.92 -8.38 7.90
CA GLY A 108 0.23 -8.54 6.62
C GLY A 108 -0.56 -7.31 6.18
N MET A 109 -0.84 -7.26 4.88
CA MET A 109 -1.85 -6.37 4.30
C MET A 109 -2.82 -7.12 3.39
N SER A 110 -4.00 -6.56 3.25
CA SER A 110 -5.05 -7.02 2.34
C SER A 110 -5.66 -5.81 1.62
N PHE A 111 -6.61 -6.05 0.73
CA PHE A 111 -7.29 -5.02 -0.05
C PHE A 111 -8.70 -5.47 -0.42
N GLY A 112 -9.59 -4.49 -0.52
CA GLY A 112 -10.96 -4.67 -1.01
C GLY A 112 -11.14 -3.94 -2.32
N PHE A 113 -11.79 -4.57 -3.29
CA PHE A 113 -11.96 -4.02 -4.63
C PHE A 113 -13.26 -4.48 -5.29
N ILE A 114 -13.63 -3.83 -6.39
CA ILE A 114 -14.69 -4.24 -7.30
C ILE A 114 -14.06 -4.64 -8.62
N THR A 115 -14.29 -5.88 -9.05
CA THR A 115 -13.87 -6.35 -10.38
C THR A 115 -14.72 -5.73 -11.47
N GLU A 116 -14.08 -5.27 -12.54
CA GLU A 116 -14.74 -4.82 -13.76
C GLU A 116 -14.54 -5.81 -14.91
N VAL A 117 -13.37 -6.44 -14.98
CA VAL A 117 -13.03 -7.47 -15.98
C VAL A 117 -12.20 -8.57 -15.31
N ASP A 118 -12.61 -9.82 -15.48
CA ASP A 118 -11.87 -11.01 -15.08
C ASP A 118 -11.96 -12.14 -16.11
N GLU A 119 -11.04 -13.08 -15.97
CA GLU A 119 -11.01 -14.35 -16.68
C GLU A 119 -10.95 -15.51 -15.68
N TRP A 120 -11.53 -16.64 -16.06
CA TRP A 120 -11.61 -17.82 -15.22
C TRP A 120 -11.05 -19.04 -15.95
N ASP A 121 -10.15 -19.76 -15.28
CA ASP A 121 -9.63 -21.06 -15.69
C ASP A 121 -10.21 -22.15 -14.78
N TYR A 122 -11.17 -22.89 -15.34
CA TYR A 122 -11.82 -24.04 -14.71
C TYR A 122 -11.15 -25.37 -15.03
N SER A 123 -10.01 -25.38 -15.73
CA SER A 123 -9.28 -26.61 -16.04
C SER A 123 -8.46 -27.17 -14.85
N ARG A 124 -8.34 -26.39 -13.78
CA ARG A 124 -7.67 -26.74 -12.51
C ARG A 124 -8.63 -26.64 -11.32
N ASP A 125 -8.26 -27.30 -10.22
CA ASP A 125 -8.95 -27.27 -8.92
C ASP A 125 -7.94 -26.91 -7.80
N PRO A 126 -8.15 -25.82 -7.03
CA PRO A 126 -9.22 -24.84 -7.16
C PRO A 126 -9.13 -24.06 -8.48
N ALA A 127 -10.28 -23.59 -8.99
CA ALA A 127 -10.33 -22.78 -10.20
C ALA A 127 -9.46 -21.52 -10.03
N LEU A 128 -8.85 -21.05 -11.11
CA LEU A 128 -8.05 -19.82 -11.08
C LEU A 128 -8.84 -18.66 -11.67
N ARG A 129 -8.94 -17.57 -10.92
CA ARG A 129 -9.49 -16.29 -11.37
C ARG A 129 -8.36 -15.30 -11.62
N THR A 130 -8.33 -14.70 -12.80
CA THR A 130 -7.42 -13.60 -13.13
C THR A 130 -8.19 -12.30 -13.19
N VAL A 131 -7.93 -11.37 -12.27
CA VAL A 131 -8.53 -10.03 -12.27
C VAL A 131 -7.73 -9.12 -13.19
N ILE A 132 -8.35 -8.72 -14.30
CA ILE A 132 -7.70 -7.94 -15.38
C ILE A 132 -7.93 -6.45 -15.19
N LYS A 133 -9.11 -6.06 -14.70
CA LYS A 133 -9.46 -4.66 -14.42
C LYS A 133 -10.33 -4.57 -13.18
N ALA A 134 -10.00 -3.64 -12.28
CA ALA A 134 -10.71 -3.46 -11.03
C ALA A 134 -10.62 -2.02 -10.48
N LYS A 135 -11.56 -1.69 -9.60
CA LYS A 135 -11.55 -0.47 -8.78
C LYS A 135 -11.18 -0.82 -7.34
N LEU A 136 -10.05 -0.30 -6.88
CA LEU A 136 -9.59 -0.46 -5.51
C LEU A 136 -10.46 0.37 -4.56
N LEU A 137 -11.07 -0.22 -3.55
CA LEU A 137 -11.92 0.49 -2.59
C LEU A 137 -11.18 0.78 -1.28
N GLU A 138 -10.39 -0.19 -0.84
CA GLU A 138 -9.64 -0.11 0.40
C GLU A 138 -8.36 -0.92 0.34
N VAL A 139 -7.39 -0.48 1.15
CA VAL A 139 -6.24 -1.26 1.58
C VAL A 139 -6.37 -1.44 3.08
N THR A 140 -5.91 -2.56 3.61
CA THR A 140 -6.04 -2.81 5.05
C THR A 140 -4.80 -3.45 5.63
N VAL A 141 -4.44 -3.01 6.83
CA VAL A 141 -3.49 -3.72 7.68
C VAL A 141 -4.26 -4.83 8.39
N THR A 142 -3.75 -6.06 8.33
CA THR A 142 -4.45 -7.24 8.88
C THR A 142 -3.46 -8.28 9.37
N SER A 143 -3.89 -9.04 10.38
CA SER A 143 -3.21 -10.24 10.86
C SER A 143 -3.38 -11.45 9.93
N ASP A 144 -4.43 -11.48 9.10
CA ASP A 144 -4.81 -12.63 8.27
C ASP A 144 -4.90 -12.24 6.77
N PRO A 145 -3.75 -12.02 6.08
CA PRO A 145 -3.77 -11.61 4.68
C PRO A 145 -4.20 -12.75 3.74
N ALA A 146 -5.04 -12.43 2.75
CA ALA A 146 -5.45 -13.37 1.69
C ALA A 146 -4.29 -13.75 0.74
N TYR A 147 -3.25 -12.92 0.66
CA TYR A 147 -2.03 -13.15 -0.09
C TYR A 147 -0.86 -13.20 0.91
N LYS A 148 -0.30 -14.39 1.17
CA LYS A 148 0.73 -14.55 2.22
C LYS A 148 2.03 -13.79 1.95
N GLN A 149 2.26 -13.40 0.70
CA GLN A 149 3.46 -12.66 0.29
C GLN A 149 3.35 -11.14 0.56
N THR A 150 2.21 -10.62 1.04
CA THR A 150 2.09 -9.19 1.38
C THR A 150 2.87 -8.85 2.64
N ASP A 151 3.36 -7.61 2.74
CA ASP A 151 4.14 -7.13 3.87
C ASP A 151 3.65 -5.77 4.40
N VAL A 152 3.83 -5.54 5.69
CA VAL A 152 3.62 -4.25 6.35
C VAL A 152 4.74 -3.94 7.34
N GLN A 153 5.20 -2.70 7.35
CA GLN A 153 6.31 -2.22 8.17
C GLN A 153 6.03 -0.80 8.68
N VAL A 154 6.65 -0.43 9.80
CA VAL A 154 6.59 0.94 10.34
C VAL A 154 7.85 1.70 9.93
N ALA A 155 7.68 2.88 9.33
CA ALA A 155 8.78 3.77 8.96
C ALA A 155 8.71 5.10 9.70
N GLN A 156 9.85 5.56 10.24
CA GLN A 156 9.97 6.90 10.79
C GLN A 156 10.31 7.89 9.68
N ARG A 157 9.50 8.95 9.51
CA ARG A 157 9.92 10.12 8.71
C ARG A 157 11.02 10.87 9.46
N SER A 158 12.29 10.58 9.17
CA SER A 158 13.35 11.55 9.39
C SER A 158 13.44 12.45 8.16
N LEU A 159 13.48 13.78 8.36
CA LEU A 159 13.56 14.81 7.30
C LEU A 159 14.78 14.66 6.36
N SER A 160 15.63 13.64 6.54
CA SER A 160 16.94 13.49 5.90
C SER A 160 17.05 12.27 4.97
N GLN A 161 16.07 11.36 4.94
CA GLN A 161 16.21 10.06 4.24
C GLN A 161 15.63 10.00 2.81
N HIS A 162 14.91 11.02 2.35
CA HIS A 162 14.44 11.08 0.96
C HIS A 162 15.41 11.79 0.00
N GLN A 163 16.36 12.58 0.51
CA GLN A 163 17.36 13.27 -0.33
C GLN A 163 18.63 12.43 -0.59
N THR A 164 18.89 11.41 0.23
CA THR A 164 20.10 10.58 0.09
C THR A 164 19.96 9.52 -1.01
N ASN A 165 18.80 8.87 -1.14
CA ASN A 165 18.60 7.80 -2.13
C ASN A 165 18.49 8.33 -3.59
N HIS A 166 18.03 9.56 -3.80
CA HIS A 166 17.98 10.15 -5.15
C HIS A 166 19.36 10.64 -5.64
N ASN A 167 20.23 11.09 -4.72
CA ASN A 167 21.56 11.61 -5.07
C ASN A 167 22.62 10.51 -5.21
N LEU A 168 22.45 9.35 -4.55
CA LEU A 168 23.38 8.23 -4.69
C LEU A 168 23.28 7.59 -6.09
N ASN A 169 22.06 7.37 -6.60
CA ASN A 169 21.86 6.79 -7.94
C ASN A 169 22.33 7.70 -9.09
N HIS A 170 22.31 9.02 -8.90
CA HIS A 170 22.77 9.94 -9.94
C HIS A 170 24.31 10.06 -9.98
N LYS A 171 24.97 9.91 -8.83
CA LYS A 171 26.45 10.02 -8.71
C LYS A 171 27.18 8.78 -9.26
N PHE A 172 26.63 7.58 -9.04
CA PHE A 172 27.18 6.35 -9.61
C PHE A 172 27.11 6.28 -11.14
N HIS A 173 26.13 6.94 -11.77
CA HIS A 173 26.01 6.96 -13.24
C HIS A 173 27.01 7.92 -13.90
N LEU A 174 27.36 9.02 -13.23
CA LEU A 174 28.30 10.01 -13.77
C LEU A 174 29.76 9.56 -13.62
N GLU A 175 30.13 8.89 -12.51
CA GLU A 175 31.51 8.40 -12.31
C GLU A 175 31.88 7.21 -13.24
N LEU A 176 30.90 6.48 -13.79
CA LEU A 176 31.12 5.38 -14.73
C LEU A 176 31.21 5.81 -16.21
N MET A 177 30.81 7.04 -16.55
CA MET A 177 30.91 7.58 -17.92
C MET A 177 32.19 8.38 -18.17
N GLU A 178 32.98 8.71 -17.14
CA GLU A 178 34.28 9.39 -17.29
C GLU A 178 35.48 8.43 -17.41
N LEU A 179 35.24 7.11 -17.47
CA LEU A 179 36.27 6.06 -17.46
C LEU A 179 36.25 5.12 -18.69
N ILE A 180 35.58 5.52 -19.78
CA ILE A 180 35.62 4.87 -21.09
C ILE A 180 35.89 5.93 -22.16
#